data_AF-A0A919G3E8-F1
#
_entry.id   AF-A0A919G3E8-F1
#
_cell.length_a   1.000
_cell.length_b   1.000
_cell.length_c   1.000
_cell.angle_alpha   90.00
_cell.angle_beta   90.00
_cell.angle_gamma   90.00
#
_symmetry.space_group_name_H-M   'P 1'
#
loop_
_entity.id
_entity.type
_entity.pdbx_description
1 polymer ?
#
loop_
_entity_poly.entity_id
_entity_poly.type
_entity_poly.pdbx_seq_one_letter_code
_entity_poly.pdbx_strand_id
1 'polypeptide(L)'
;MDEGQRIQDISMGGLGNTSEWSFHPRAHLTEEDAKCAPDAGARLWQSWAPYWDLDRKVLVEKSPPNLTKMRYFQEIFPKSRFIVVTRHPVVQALAVRKWATPTHGRFTYGFPRLIEHWVHAHDVFAEDALHIENLLVLRYEHLMRDPAEQLGRVARFLDIELDANSVDAVGVRPGNRYAELWETGGRRQLGGRVRTHLARLGSRRGTPRADLLRDVTDAALLPRYRNVVNEHLGDRIRAHGYDLGRLDEAAPWAPAPIGAPAPLTAEA
;
A
#
# COMPACT_ATOMS: atom_id res chain seq x y z
N MET A 1 9.04 -7.16 13.22
CA MET A 1 8.07 -6.68 12.21
C MET A 1 6.83 -6.42 13.02
N ASP A 2 6.66 -5.16 13.40
CA ASP A 2 5.87 -4.78 14.57
C ASP A 2 4.46 -4.43 14.09
N GLU A 3 3.74 -5.45 13.61
CA GLU A 3 2.37 -5.32 13.12
C GLU A 3 1.44 -6.05 14.08
N GLY A 4 0.39 -5.37 14.55
CA GLY A 4 -0.57 -5.94 15.50
C GLY A 4 -1.21 -7.22 14.99
N GLN A 5 -1.37 -7.37 13.67
CA GLN A 5 -1.86 -8.61 13.05
C GLN A 5 -0.96 -9.83 13.25
N ARG A 6 0.34 -9.66 13.52
CA ARG A 6 1.30 -10.77 13.67
C ARG A 6 1.42 -11.26 15.11
N ILE A 7 0.85 -10.52 16.07
CA ILE A 7 0.97 -10.76 17.52
C ILE A 7 -0.39 -11.06 18.16
N GLN A 8 -1.40 -11.42 17.36
CA GLN A 8 -2.75 -11.79 17.80
C GLN A 8 -3.14 -13.18 17.28
N ASP A 9 -4.21 -13.75 17.82
CA ASP A 9 -4.73 -15.08 17.48
C ASP A 9 -6.14 -15.07 16.86
N ILE A 10 -6.70 -13.87 16.62
CA ILE A 10 -8.07 -13.70 16.11
C ILE A 10 -8.10 -13.58 14.59
N SER A 11 -7.31 -12.67 14.03
CA SER A 11 -7.15 -12.62 12.59
C SER A 11 -6.29 -13.81 12.16
N MET A 12 -6.90 -14.72 11.39
CA MET A 12 -6.23 -15.93 10.92
C MET A 12 -4.92 -15.59 10.22
N GLY A 13 -3.84 -16.23 10.66
CA GLY A 13 -2.63 -16.31 9.86
C GLY A 13 -2.89 -17.02 8.52
N GLY A 14 -1.98 -16.87 7.56
CA GLY A 14 -2.06 -17.64 6.30
C GLY A 14 -2.96 -17.05 5.21
N LEU A 15 -3.32 -15.76 5.27
CA LEU A 15 -4.06 -15.08 4.20
C LEU A 15 -3.27 -14.92 2.89
N GLY A 16 -2.01 -15.37 2.82
CA GLY A 16 -1.11 -15.18 1.69
C GLY A 16 0.03 -14.21 2.01
N ASN A 17 0.78 -13.83 0.99
CA ASN A 17 1.88 -12.87 1.12
C ASN A 17 1.40 -11.41 0.93
N THR A 18 2.32 -10.46 1.03
CA THR A 18 2.09 -9.01 0.89
C THR A 18 1.42 -8.60 -0.43
N SER A 19 1.39 -9.49 -1.43
CA SER A 19 0.83 -9.24 -2.76
C SER A 19 -0.45 -10.01 -3.08
N GLU A 20 -0.96 -10.82 -2.15
CA GLU A 20 -2.08 -11.72 -2.42
C GLU A 20 -3.16 -11.70 -1.35
N TRP A 21 -2.88 -11.13 -0.18
CA TRP A 21 -3.77 -11.25 0.96
C TRP A 21 -5.18 -10.73 0.68
N SER A 22 -5.31 -9.68 -0.12
CA SER A 22 -6.61 -9.09 -0.43
C SER A 22 -7.55 -10.06 -1.15
N PHE A 23 -7.02 -11.01 -1.93
CA PHE A 23 -7.82 -11.96 -2.70
C PHE A 23 -8.32 -13.14 -1.87
N HIS A 24 -7.83 -13.29 -0.64
CA HIS A 24 -8.24 -14.40 0.19
C HIS A 24 -9.69 -14.17 0.68
N PRO A 25 -10.62 -15.14 0.55
CA PRO A 25 -12.03 -14.94 0.93
C PRO A 25 -12.25 -14.52 2.38
N ARG A 26 -11.30 -14.83 3.27
CA ARG A 26 -11.31 -14.49 4.70
C ARG A 26 -10.56 -13.20 5.05
N ALA A 27 -10.11 -12.43 4.05
CA ALA A 27 -9.40 -11.18 4.28
C ALA A 27 -10.33 -10.02 4.60
N HIS A 28 -11.58 -10.08 4.12
CA HIS A 28 -12.64 -9.13 4.43
C HIS A 28 -13.37 -9.57 5.69
N LEU A 29 -13.41 -8.72 6.71
CA LEU A 29 -14.17 -8.94 7.95
C LEU A 29 -15.07 -7.74 8.23
N THR A 30 -16.30 -8.02 8.63
CA THR A 30 -17.36 -7.03 8.89
C THR A 30 -17.89 -7.15 10.32
N GLU A 31 -18.87 -6.32 10.67
CA GLU A 31 -19.59 -6.40 11.94
C GLU A 31 -20.28 -7.76 12.15
N GLU A 32 -20.68 -8.47 11.07
CA GLU A 32 -21.28 -9.82 11.20
C GLU A 32 -20.26 -10.85 11.73
N ASP A 33 -19.00 -10.73 11.31
CA ASP A 33 -17.92 -11.58 11.81
C ASP A 33 -17.59 -11.26 13.27
N ALA A 34 -17.72 -9.98 13.67
CA ALA A 34 -17.51 -9.56 15.06
C ALA A 34 -18.58 -10.12 16.00
N LYS A 35 -19.85 -10.18 15.58
CA LYS A 35 -20.94 -10.79 16.35
C LYS A 35 -20.70 -12.28 16.63
N CYS A 36 -19.99 -12.97 15.74
CA CYS A 36 -19.63 -14.38 15.91
C CYS A 36 -18.46 -14.61 16.89
N ALA A 37 -17.78 -13.54 17.34
CA ALA A 37 -16.61 -13.61 18.22
C ALA A 37 -16.69 -12.56 19.35
N PRO A 38 -17.60 -12.72 20.32
CA PRO A 38 -17.88 -11.70 21.34
C PRO A 38 -16.70 -11.43 22.29
N ASP A 39 -15.74 -12.34 22.40
CA ASP A 39 -14.52 -12.20 23.20
C ASP A 39 -13.35 -11.53 22.43
N ALA A 40 -13.55 -11.21 21.15
CA ALA A 40 -12.48 -10.75 20.27
C ALA A 40 -11.77 -9.49 20.79
N GLY A 41 -12.52 -8.50 21.28
CA GLY A 41 -11.94 -7.26 21.82
C GLY A 41 -11.02 -7.49 23.01
N ALA A 42 -11.41 -8.38 23.93
CA ALA A 42 -10.61 -8.69 25.11
C ALA A 42 -9.30 -9.39 24.73
N ARG A 43 -9.36 -10.33 23.78
CA ARG A 43 -8.18 -11.07 23.29
C ARG A 43 -7.23 -10.19 22.47
N LEU A 44 -7.77 -9.31 21.62
CA LEU A 44 -6.97 -8.30 20.92
C LEU A 44 -6.27 -7.37 21.91
N TRP A 45 -7.00 -6.88 22.92
CA TRP A 45 -6.42 -6.05 23.96
C TRP A 45 -5.27 -6.75 24.69
N GLN A 46 -5.47 -8.01 25.13
CA GLN A 46 -4.43 -8.79 25.79
C GLN A 46 -3.20 -9.01 24.90
N SER A 47 -3.42 -9.16 23.58
CA SER A 47 -2.36 -9.34 22.60
C SER A 47 -1.55 -8.06 22.35
N TRP A 48 -2.21 -6.91 22.30
CA TRP A 48 -1.61 -5.63 21.90
C TRP A 48 -1.10 -4.80 23.08
N ALA A 49 -1.78 -4.82 24.23
CA ALA A 49 -1.44 -4.01 25.40
C ALA A 49 0.02 -4.15 25.88
N PRO A 50 0.68 -5.32 25.82
CA PRO A 50 2.10 -5.44 26.19
C PRO A 50 3.06 -4.60 25.34
N TYR A 51 2.64 -4.17 24.15
CA TYR A 51 3.44 -3.37 23.22
C TYR A 51 3.05 -1.88 23.23
N TRP A 52 2.08 -1.50 24.07
CA TRP A 52 1.60 -0.14 24.20
C TRP A 52 2.10 0.51 25.49
N ASP A 53 2.30 1.82 25.42
CA ASP A 53 2.41 2.70 26.58
C ASP A 53 0.99 3.06 27.03
N LEU A 54 0.48 2.38 28.05
CA LEU A 54 -0.90 2.53 28.52
C LEU A 54 -1.16 3.86 29.24
N ASP A 55 -0.12 4.66 29.51
CA ASP A 55 -0.28 6.02 30.03
C ASP A 55 -0.65 7.02 28.91
N ARG A 56 -0.62 6.60 27.64
CA ARG A 56 -0.99 7.43 26.48
C ARG A 56 -2.50 7.44 26.26
N LYS A 57 -3.02 8.63 25.95
CA LYS A 57 -4.43 8.84 25.60
C LYS A 57 -4.87 8.14 24.32
N VAL A 58 -3.96 7.95 23.38
CA VAL A 58 -4.20 7.33 22.08
C VAL A 58 -3.25 6.16 21.92
N LEU A 59 -3.83 4.97 21.73
CA LEU A 59 -3.11 3.73 21.45
C LEU A 59 -3.27 3.41 19.96
N VAL A 60 -2.17 3.03 19.31
CA VAL A 60 -2.15 2.84 17.86
C VAL A 60 -1.76 1.41 17.53
N GLU A 61 -2.58 0.80 16.67
CA GLU A 61 -2.24 -0.42 15.95
C GLU A 61 -2.01 -0.05 14.48
N LYS A 62 -0.99 -0.63 13.84
CA LYS A 62 -0.73 -0.44 12.42
C LYS A 62 -0.48 -1.78 11.73
N SER A 63 -1.49 -2.24 11.00
CA SER A 63 -1.39 -3.37 10.07
C SER A 63 -2.06 -3.02 8.73
N PRO A 64 -1.34 -3.00 7.59
CA PRO A 64 -1.94 -2.68 6.30
C PRO A 64 -3.15 -3.56 5.91
N PRO A 65 -3.18 -4.87 6.21
CA PRO A 65 -4.35 -5.71 5.92
C PRO A 65 -5.60 -5.40 6.75
N ASN A 66 -5.53 -4.50 7.73
CA ASN A 66 -6.73 -4.02 8.43
C ASN A 66 -7.60 -3.12 7.54
N LEU A 67 -7.11 -2.74 6.36
CA LEU A 67 -7.86 -1.99 5.34
C LEU A 67 -9.23 -2.61 5.00
N THR A 68 -9.34 -3.94 5.03
CA THR A 68 -10.57 -4.69 4.74
C THR A 68 -11.22 -5.27 6.01
N LYS A 69 -10.92 -4.71 7.19
CA LYS A 69 -11.39 -5.22 8.48
C LYS A 69 -11.89 -4.10 9.39
N MET A 70 -12.03 -2.88 8.87
CA MET A 70 -12.36 -1.72 9.71
C MET A 70 -13.78 -1.81 10.28
N ARG A 71 -14.74 -2.34 9.54
CA ARG A 71 -16.10 -2.61 10.07
C ARG A 71 -16.08 -3.58 11.26
N TYR A 72 -15.31 -4.66 11.14
CA TYR A 72 -15.05 -5.58 12.23
C TYR A 72 -14.44 -4.89 13.47
N PHE A 73 -13.40 -4.07 13.26
CA PHE A 73 -12.77 -3.34 14.37
C PHE A 73 -13.67 -2.25 14.96
N GLN A 74 -14.52 -1.61 14.16
CA GLN A 74 -15.50 -0.63 14.64
C GLN A 74 -16.50 -1.29 15.59
N GLU A 75 -16.99 -2.49 15.25
CA GLU A 75 -17.90 -3.24 16.13
C GLU A 75 -17.22 -3.64 17.44
N ILE A 76 -15.97 -4.12 17.38
CA ILE A 76 -15.22 -4.57 18.57
C ILE A 76 -14.75 -3.42 19.44
N PHE A 77 -14.38 -2.29 18.83
CA PHE A 77 -13.91 -1.09 19.48
C PHE A 77 -14.74 0.11 18.99
N PRO A 78 -15.94 0.35 19.57
CA PRO A 78 -16.88 1.37 19.08
C PRO A 78 -16.35 2.81 19.04
N LYS A 79 -15.26 3.10 19.78
CA LYS A 79 -14.61 4.42 19.80
C LYS A 79 -13.33 4.48 18.98
N SER A 80 -13.04 3.44 18.21
CA SER A 80 -11.87 3.41 17.34
C SER A 80 -12.00 4.46 16.23
N ARG A 81 -10.85 5.00 15.83
CA ARG A 81 -10.72 5.97 14.74
C ARG A 81 -9.76 5.39 13.72
N PHE A 82 -10.13 5.44 12.44
CA PHE A 82 -9.39 4.83 11.35
C PHE A 82 -8.71 5.90 10.50
N ILE A 83 -7.40 5.76 10.32
CA ILE A 83 -6.63 6.60 9.40
C ILE A 83 -6.08 5.71 8.29
N VAL A 84 -6.52 5.97 7.05
CA VAL A 84 -6.05 5.25 5.88
C VAL A 84 -5.16 6.17 5.07
N VAL A 85 -3.90 5.77 4.87
CA VAL A 85 -3.00 6.44 3.92
C VAL A 85 -3.03 5.65 2.62
N THR A 86 -3.62 6.25 1.60
CA THR A 86 -3.60 5.70 0.24
C THR A 86 -2.44 6.30 -0.56
N ARG A 87 -1.95 5.56 -1.55
CA ARG A 87 -0.88 5.99 -2.44
C ARG A 87 -1.13 5.42 -3.83
N HIS A 88 -0.63 6.10 -4.85
CA HIS A 88 -0.74 5.66 -6.24
C HIS A 88 -0.39 4.17 -6.40
N PRO A 89 -1.27 3.34 -6.99
CA PRO A 89 -1.12 1.88 -7.04
C PRO A 89 0.20 1.40 -7.63
N VAL A 90 0.63 2.02 -8.75
CA VAL A 90 1.92 1.72 -9.39
C VAL A 90 3.09 2.02 -8.45
N VAL A 91 3.07 3.16 -7.76
CA VAL A 91 4.14 3.54 -6.84
C VAL A 91 4.18 2.60 -5.64
N GLN A 92 3.01 2.24 -5.11
CA GLN A 92 2.88 1.24 -4.04
C GLN A 92 3.46 -0.11 -4.50
N ALA A 93 3.05 -0.62 -5.66
CA ALA A 93 3.53 -1.87 -6.24
C ALA A 93 5.06 -1.86 -6.41
N LEU A 94 5.64 -0.77 -6.94
CA LEU A 94 7.09 -0.61 -7.09
C LEU A 94 7.83 -0.58 -5.74
N ALA A 95 7.24 0.04 -4.71
CA ALA A 95 7.82 0.13 -3.38
C ALA A 95 7.82 -1.21 -2.63
N VAL A 96 6.73 -1.98 -2.73
CA VAL A 96 6.59 -3.28 -2.03
C VAL A 96 7.19 -4.45 -2.81
N ARG A 97 7.50 -4.28 -4.09
CA ARG A 97 8.11 -5.31 -4.95
C ARG A 97 9.34 -5.98 -4.34
N LYS A 98 10.16 -5.23 -3.59
CA LYS A 98 11.36 -5.78 -2.92
C LYS A 98 11.03 -6.83 -1.85
N TRP A 99 9.79 -6.88 -1.37
CA TRP A 99 9.27 -7.80 -0.35
C TRP A 99 8.29 -8.82 -0.91
N ALA A 100 7.77 -8.62 -2.12
CA ALA A 100 6.63 -9.36 -2.66
C ALA A 100 7.00 -10.65 -3.42
N THR A 101 8.23 -10.79 -3.90
CA THR A 101 8.63 -11.96 -4.69
C THR A 101 9.90 -12.60 -4.14
N PRO A 102 10.04 -13.96 -4.22
CA PRO A 102 11.33 -14.63 -4.00
C PRO A 102 12.41 -14.09 -4.96
N THR A 103 11.97 -13.58 -6.11
CA THR A 103 12.78 -12.95 -7.15
C THR A 103 12.87 -11.43 -6.94
N HIS A 104 13.57 -11.03 -5.88
CA HIS A 104 14.03 -9.66 -5.57
C HIS A 104 13.96 -8.68 -6.77
N GLY A 105 12.88 -7.91 -6.88
CA GLY A 105 12.84 -6.73 -7.73
C GLY A 105 12.61 -6.92 -9.24
N ARG A 106 12.19 -8.08 -9.73
CA ARG A 106 11.87 -8.25 -11.18
C ARG A 106 10.56 -7.53 -11.57
N PHE A 107 10.51 -6.90 -12.75
CA PHE A 107 9.23 -6.71 -13.45
C PHE A 107 8.88 -8.03 -14.15
N THR A 108 8.35 -8.98 -13.39
CA THR A 108 7.79 -10.24 -13.95
C THR A 108 6.26 -10.17 -13.96
N TYR A 109 5.63 -11.28 -14.38
CA TYR A 109 4.19 -11.54 -14.37
C TYR A 109 3.46 -11.11 -13.08
N GLY A 110 4.17 -11.02 -11.94
CA GLY A 110 3.59 -10.56 -10.67
C GLY A 110 3.36 -9.05 -10.55
N PHE A 111 3.91 -8.20 -11.44
CA PHE A 111 3.78 -6.74 -11.28
C PHE A 111 2.35 -6.22 -11.54
N PRO A 112 1.66 -6.57 -12.64
CA PRO A 112 0.25 -6.25 -12.78
C PRO A 112 -0.59 -6.80 -11.62
N ARG A 113 -0.25 -7.99 -11.12
CA ARG A 113 -0.94 -8.62 -9.99
C ARG A 113 -0.77 -7.88 -8.66
N LEU A 114 0.39 -7.24 -8.43
CA LEU A 114 0.58 -6.33 -7.29
C LEU A 114 -0.36 -5.12 -7.35
N ILE A 115 -0.58 -4.59 -8.55
CA ILE A 115 -1.49 -3.48 -8.78
C ILE A 115 -2.94 -3.97 -8.62
N GLU A 116 -3.28 -5.10 -9.21
CA GLU A 116 -4.61 -5.72 -9.06
C GLU A 116 -4.95 -5.99 -7.60
N HIS A 117 -4.01 -6.51 -6.82
CA HIS A 117 -4.16 -6.70 -5.38
C HIS A 117 -4.47 -5.39 -4.67
N TRP A 118 -3.72 -4.32 -4.99
CA TRP A 118 -4.01 -3.00 -4.44
C TRP A 118 -5.41 -2.54 -4.82
N VAL A 119 -5.80 -2.65 -6.09
CA VAL A 119 -7.10 -2.20 -6.59
C VAL A 119 -8.22 -2.99 -5.92
N HIS A 120 -8.10 -4.31 -5.82
CA HIS A 120 -9.09 -5.16 -5.16
C HIS A 120 -9.28 -4.79 -3.69
N ALA A 121 -8.19 -4.62 -2.93
CA ALA A 121 -8.28 -4.19 -1.54
C ALA A 121 -8.94 -2.80 -1.39
N HIS A 122 -8.68 -1.88 -2.33
CA HIS A 122 -9.23 -0.54 -2.29
C HIS A 122 -10.67 -0.47 -2.79
N ASP A 123 -11.11 -1.38 -3.66
CA ASP A 123 -12.52 -1.53 -4.03
C ASP A 123 -13.34 -1.97 -2.80
N VAL A 124 -12.91 -3.03 -2.12
CA VAL A 124 -13.54 -3.50 -0.87
C VAL A 124 -13.55 -2.37 0.18
N PHE A 125 -12.44 -1.66 0.33
CA PHE A 125 -12.38 -0.51 1.23
C PHE A 125 -13.34 0.62 0.83
N ALA A 126 -13.47 0.95 -0.46
CA ALA A 126 -14.35 2.01 -0.91
C ALA A 126 -15.83 1.70 -0.61
N GLU A 127 -16.22 0.44 -0.71
CA GLU A 127 -17.53 -0.05 -0.29
C GLU A 127 -17.69 0.04 1.24
N ASP A 128 -16.74 -0.52 1.99
CA ASP A 128 -16.79 -0.52 3.46
C ASP A 128 -16.74 0.88 4.06
N ALA A 129 -16.06 1.82 3.42
CA ALA A 129 -15.93 3.19 3.89
C ALA A 129 -17.26 3.93 4.00
N LEU A 130 -18.30 3.48 3.30
CA LEU A 130 -19.66 3.99 3.44
C LEU A 130 -20.31 3.60 4.78
N HIS A 131 -19.72 2.64 5.50
CA HIS A 131 -20.23 2.07 6.75
C HIS A 131 -19.32 2.38 7.97
N ILE A 132 -18.23 3.14 7.77
CA ILE A 132 -17.29 3.48 8.83
C ILE A 132 -17.56 4.90 9.33
N GLU A 133 -17.82 5.04 10.63
CA GLU A 133 -18.19 6.32 11.25
C GLU A 133 -16.99 7.25 11.40
N ASN A 134 -15.89 6.72 11.95
CA ASN A 134 -14.70 7.50 12.30
C ASN A 134 -13.57 7.21 11.31
N LEU A 135 -13.66 7.75 10.09
CA LEU A 135 -12.69 7.53 9.03
C LEU A 135 -12.04 8.82 8.54
N LEU A 136 -10.70 8.84 8.50
CA LEU A 136 -9.91 9.85 7.82
C LEU A 136 -9.04 9.19 6.74
N VAL A 137 -9.26 9.57 5.48
CA VAL A 137 -8.42 9.13 4.37
C VAL A 137 -7.44 10.24 3.96
N LEU A 138 -6.17 9.89 3.93
CA LEU A 138 -5.07 10.73 3.46
C LEU A 138 -4.57 10.20 2.12
N ARG A 139 -4.24 11.12 1.21
CA ARG A 139 -3.43 10.83 0.03
C ARG A 139 -1.98 11.05 0.38
N TYR A 140 -1.13 10.06 0.15
CA TYR A 140 0.30 10.20 0.34
C TYR A 140 0.86 11.37 -0.49
N GLU A 141 0.33 11.56 -1.69
CA GLU A 141 0.69 12.64 -2.60
C GLU A 141 0.37 14.03 -2.02
N HIS A 142 -0.73 14.16 -1.27
CA HIS A 142 -1.06 15.41 -0.57
C HIS A 142 -0.20 15.57 0.69
N LEU A 143 0.00 14.49 1.45
CA LEU A 143 0.84 14.49 2.66
C LEU A 143 2.29 14.88 2.37
N MET A 144 2.86 14.44 1.25
CA MET A 144 4.22 14.83 0.87
C MET A 144 4.31 16.27 0.33
N ARG A 145 3.21 16.81 -0.21
CA ARG A 145 3.17 18.17 -0.77
C ARG A 145 2.97 19.22 0.32
N ASP A 146 2.10 18.95 1.28
CA ASP A 146 1.84 19.82 2.42
C ASP A 146 1.69 18.98 3.71
N PRO A 147 2.82 18.55 4.32
CA PRO A 147 2.75 17.74 5.53
C PRO A 147 2.09 18.47 6.70
N ALA A 148 2.28 19.79 6.81
CA ALA A 148 1.76 20.57 7.92
C ALA A 148 0.22 20.61 7.90
N GLU A 149 -0.38 20.87 6.74
CA GLU A 149 -1.83 20.85 6.59
C GLU A 149 -2.40 19.44 6.86
N GLN A 150 -1.80 18.41 6.26
CA GLN A 150 -2.32 17.05 6.34
C GLN A 150 -2.16 16.45 7.74
N LEU A 151 -1.06 16.73 8.43
CA LEU A 151 -0.91 16.38 9.85
C LEU A 151 -1.87 17.18 10.73
N GLY A 152 -2.13 18.46 10.43
CA GLY A 152 -3.16 19.23 11.12
C GLY A 152 -4.56 18.62 11.02
N ARG A 153 -4.89 17.98 9.88
CA ARG A 153 -6.13 17.19 9.73
C ARG A 153 -6.14 15.97 10.65
N VAL A 154 -5.02 15.25 10.75
CA VAL A 154 -4.87 14.11 11.67
C VAL A 154 -5.02 14.55 13.13
N ALA A 155 -4.37 15.65 13.51
CA ALA A 155 -4.43 16.21 14.85
C ALA A 155 -5.87 16.53 15.28
N ARG A 156 -6.62 17.23 14.42
CA ARG A 156 -8.04 17.54 14.65
C ARG A 156 -8.91 16.29 14.71
N PHE A 157 -8.65 15.32 13.83
CA PHE A 157 -9.41 14.07 13.80
C PHE A 157 -9.18 13.21 15.06
N LEU A 158 -7.96 13.23 15.60
CA LEU A 158 -7.60 12.49 16.81
C LEU A 158 -7.83 13.30 18.10
N ASP A 159 -8.13 14.59 18.00
CA ASP A 159 -8.21 15.52 19.13
C ASP A 159 -6.90 15.53 19.96
N ILE A 160 -5.79 15.69 19.26
CA ILE A 160 -4.44 15.76 19.86
C ILE A 160 -3.70 17.01 19.37
N GLU A 161 -2.71 17.42 20.16
CA GLU A 161 -1.72 18.42 19.76
C GLU A 161 -0.53 17.72 19.12
N LEU A 162 -0.03 18.28 18.02
CA LEU A 162 1.21 17.83 17.40
C LEU A 162 2.37 18.64 17.96
N ASP A 163 3.49 17.96 18.22
CA ASP A 163 4.73 18.63 18.53
C ASP A 163 5.34 19.26 17.25
N ALA A 164 6.25 20.22 17.44
CA ALA A 164 6.92 20.89 16.33
C ALA A 164 7.75 19.94 15.46
N ASN A 165 8.21 18.81 16.02
CA ASN A 165 9.04 17.83 15.32
C ASN A 165 8.23 16.87 14.44
N SER A 166 6.90 16.86 14.59
CA SER A 166 6.00 15.95 13.89
C SER A 166 6.02 16.16 12.38
N VAL A 167 6.15 17.41 11.94
CA VAL A 167 6.28 17.77 10.52
C VAL A 167 7.63 17.31 9.96
N ASP A 168 8.71 17.58 10.68
CA ASP A 168 10.07 17.19 10.28
C ASP A 168 10.23 15.67 10.18
N ALA A 169 9.56 14.93 11.06
CA ALA A 169 9.56 13.47 11.09
C ALA A 169 8.96 12.83 9.82
N VAL A 170 8.08 13.53 9.08
CA VAL A 170 7.53 13.04 7.80
C VAL A 170 8.63 12.86 6.76
N GLY A 171 9.73 13.62 6.85
CA GLY A 171 10.91 13.44 6.03
C GLY A 171 10.63 13.60 4.54
N VAL A 172 10.15 14.79 4.13
CA VAL A 172 9.87 15.10 2.72
C VAL A 172 11.12 14.90 1.88
N ARG A 173 11.06 13.97 0.92
CA ARG A 173 12.15 13.70 -0.01
C ARG A 173 11.86 14.36 -1.36
N PRO A 174 12.81 15.13 -1.94
CA PRO A 174 12.64 15.68 -3.27
C PRO A 174 12.52 14.56 -4.31
N GLY A 175 11.41 14.57 -5.05
CA GLY A 175 11.18 13.74 -6.24
C GLY A 175 10.71 12.31 -5.96
N ASN A 176 9.81 11.83 -6.81
CA ASN A 176 9.37 10.44 -6.77
C ASN A 176 10.23 9.58 -7.70
N ARG A 177 11.26 8.95 -7.11
CA ARG A 177 12.12 7.99 -7.82
C ARG A 177 11.33 6.88 -8.53
N TYR A 178 10.14 6.54 -8.04
CA TYR A 178 9.27 5.55 -8.68
C TYR A 178 8.53 6.12 -9.89
N ALA A 179 8.17 7.41 -9.87
CA ALA A 179 7.64 8.09 -11.05
C ALA A 179 8.68 8.14 -12.17
N GLU A 180 9.93 8.50 -11.86
CA GLU A 180 11.02 8.49 -12.86
C GLU A 180 11.26 7.07 -13.40
N LEU A 181 11.26 6.06 -12.53
CA LEU A 181 11.38 4.66 -12.94
C LEU A 181 10.21 4.26 -13.84
N TRP A 182 8.99 4.66 -13.48
CA TRP A 182 7.78 4.34 -14.24
C TRP A 182 7.81 5.00 -15.60
N GLU A 183 8.18 6.27 -15.73
CA GLU A 183 8.19 7.01 -17.00
C GLU A 183 9.32 6.59 -17.94
N THR A 184 10.53 6.42 -17.40
CA THR A 184 11.73 6.18 -18.21
C THR A 184 12.05 4.71 -18.39
N GLY A 185 11.35 3.82 -17.68
CA GLY A 185 11.72 2.40 -17.57
C GLY A 185 13.10 2.17 -17.00
N GLY A 186 13.60 3.14 -16.20
CA GLY A 186 14.95 3.12 -15.69
C GLY A 186 16.01 3.32 -16.77
N ARG A 187 15.66 3.64 -18.03
CA ARG A 187 16.63 3.78 -19.15
C ARG A 187 17.73 4.81 -18.86
N ARG A 188 17.41 5.86 -18.11
CA ARG A 188 18.39 6.87 -17.67
C ARG A 188 19.42 6.29 -16.70
N GLN A 189 18.96 5.46 -15.77
CA GLN A 189 19.79 4.73 -14.80
C GLN A 189 20.52 3.55 -15.48
N LEU A 190 19.90 2.92 -16.49
CA LEU A 190 20.44 1.87 -17.33
C LEU A 190 21.66 2.37 -18.10
N GLY A 191 21.58 3.53 -18.76
CA GLY A 191 22.72 4.12 -19.46
C GLY A 191 23.92 4.38 -18.53
N GLY A 192 23.66 4.88 -17.31
CA GLY A 192 24.68 5.04 -16.27
C GLY A 192 25.27 3.71 -15.78
N ARG A 193 24.46 2.67 -15.60
CA ARG A 193 24.88 1.33 -15.18
C ARG A 193 25.63 0.58 -16.29
N VAL A 194 25.18 0.67 -17.54
CA VAL A 194 25.89 0.14 -18.73
C VAL A 194 27.27 0.77 -18.82
N ARG A 195 27.36 2.11 -18.73
CA ARG A 195 28.65 2.82 -18.75
C ARG A 195 29.55 2.40 -17.59
N THR A 196 28.98 2.23 -16.39
CA THR A 196 29.73 1.75 -15.21
C THR A 196 30.18 0.29 -15.37
N HIS A 197 29.37 -0.56 -16.00
CA HIS A 197 29.70 -1.96 -16.28
C HIS A 197 30.77 -2.08 -17.36
N LEU A 198 30.68 -1.29 -18.44
CA LEU A 198 31.73 -1.15 -19.46
C LEU A 198 33.04 -0.65 -18.85
N ALA A 199 32.98 0.33 -17.94
CA ALA A 199 34.16 0.85 -17.23
C ALA A 199 34.76 -0.14 -16.20
N ARG A 200 34.00 -1.17 -15.79
CA ARG A 200 34.43 -2.18 -14.80
C ARG A 200 34.68 -3.57 -15.41
N LEU A 201 34.50 -3.73 -16.72
CA LEU A 201 34.81 -4.94 -17.47
C LEU A 201 36.32 -5.24 -17.32
N GLY A 202 36.64 -6.29 -16.57
CA GLY A 202 38.02 -6.67 -16.21
C GLY A 202 38.39 -6.47 -14.74
N SER A 203 37.55 -5.83 -13.93
CA SER A 203 37.78 -5.71 -12.47
C SER A 203 37.09 -6.81 -11.67
N ARG A 204 37.74 -7.32 -10.61
CA ARG A 204 37.19 -8.32 -9.66
C ARG A 204 35.96 -7.82 -8.85
N ARG A 205 35.50 -6.58 -9.06
CA ARG A 205 34.35 -5.93 -8.38
C ARG A 205 33.32 -5.35 -9.38
N GLY A 206 33.16 -5.96 -10.55
CA GLY A 206 32.12 -5.59 -11.50
C GLY A 206 30.72 -5.99 -11.00
N THR A 207 29.70 -5.16 -11.26
CA THR A 207 28.29 -5.53 -11.09
C THR A 207 28.02 -6.84 -11.84
N PRO A 208 27.41 -7.86 -11.24
CA PRO A 208 27.16 -9.14 -11.91
C PRO A 208 26.46 -8.93 -13.26
N ARG A 209 26.92 -9.58 -14.34
CA ARG A 209 26.28 -9.53 -15.68
C ARG A 209 24.76 -9.79 -15.64
N ALA A 210 24.31 -10.59 -14.66
CA ALA A 210 22.90 -10.88 -14.41
C ALA A 210 22.07 -9.65 -13.99
N ASP A 211 22.65 -8.68 -13.28
CA ASP A 211 21.94 -7.46 -12.85
C ASP A 211 21.74 -6.49 -14.03
N LEU A 212 22.71 -6.43 -14.95
CA LEU A 212 22.58 -5.61 -16.15
C LEU A 212 21.56 -6.19 -17.13
N LEU A 213 21.59 -7.51 -17.35
CA LEU A 213 20.55 -8.22 -18.13
C LEU A 213 19.17 -7.97 -17.53
N ARG A 214 19.03 -8.02 -16.19
CA ARG A 214 17.78 -7.72 -15.47
C ARG A 214 17.25 -6.33 -15.81
N ASP A 215 18.08 -5.29 -15.67
CA ASP A 215 17.63 -3.92 -15.91
C ASP A 215 17.23 -3.67 -17.38
N VAL A 216 17.91 -4.32 -18.33
CA VAL A 216 17.59 -4.23 -19.77
C VAL A 216 16.24 -4.90 -20.05
N THR A 217 16.00 -6.10 -19.51
CA THR A 217 14.73 -6.82 -19.70
C THR A 217 13.55 -6.05 -19.09
N ASP A 218 13.71 -5.52 -17.87
CA ASP A 218 12.70 -4.71 -17.20
C ASP A 218 12.35 -3.45 -18.02
N ALA A 219 13.37 -2.76 -18.57
CA ALA A 219 13.17 -1.57 -19.41
C ALA A 219 12.48 -1.88 -20.75
N ALA A 220 12.65 -3.09 -21.29
CA ALA A 220 12.02 -3.53 -22.53
C ALA A 220 10.56 -3.97 -22.33
N LEU A 221 10.24 -4.58 -21.18
CA LEU A 221 8.89 -5.07 -20.88
C LEU A 221 7.96 -4.01 -20.29
N LEU A 222 8.50 -2.91 -19.74
CA LEU A 222 7.68 -1.88 -19.09
C LEU A 222 6.54 -1.32 -19.95
N PRO A 223 6.72 -0.99 -21.25
CA PRO A 223 5.62 -0.53 -22.09
C PRO A 223 4.48 -1.54 -22.17
N ARG A 224 4.80 -2.85 -22.26
CA ARG A 224 3.79 -3.91 -22.24
C ARG A 224 3.05 -3.96 -20.91
N TYR A 225 3.76 -3.83 -19.78
CA TYR A 225 3.11 -3.78 -18.47
C TYR A 225 2.21 -2.56 -18.30
N ARG A 226 2.60 -1.39 -18.80
CA ARG A 226 1.74 -0.20 -18.80
C ARG A 226 0.46 -0.45 -19.57
N ASN A 227 0.54 -1.05 -20.75
CA ASN A 227 -0.63 -1.37 -21.57
C ASN A 227 -1.56 -2.34 -20.83
N VAL A 228 -1.03 -3.45 -20.30
CA VAL A 228 -1.84 -4.41 -19.53
C VAL A 228 -2.53 -3.76 -18.33
N VAL A 229 -1.81 -2.95 -17.56
CA VAL A 229 -2.38 -2.23 -16.40
C VAL A 229 -3.45 -1.23 -16.85
N ASN A 230 -3.19 -0.47 -17.91
CA ASN A 230 -4.14 0.50 -18.44
C ASN A 230 -5.42 -0.18 -18.97
N GLU A 231 -5.28 -1.26 -19.74
CA GLU A 231 -6.38 -2.00 -20.34
C GLU A 231 -7.26 -2.68 -19.29
N HIS A 232 -6.67 -3.29 -18.25
CA HIS A 232 -7.43 -4.13 -17.31
C HIS A 232 -7.76 -3.43 -15.99
N LEU A 233 -6.98 -2.44 -15.58
CA LEU A 233 -7.11 -1.79 -14.27
C LEU A 233 -7.26 -0.27 -14.37
N GLY A 234 -7.09 0.33 -15.55
CA GLY A 234 -7.08 1.79 -15.73
C GLY A 234 -8.36 2.47 -15.26
N ASP A 235 -9.53 1.91 -15.56
CA ASP A 235 -10.82 2.45 -15.11
C ASP A 235 -10.96 2.42 -13.58
N ARG A 236 -10.62 1.28 -12.96
CA ARG A 236 -10.68 1.13 -11.48
C ARG A 236 -9.66 2.04 -10.79
N ILE A 237 -8.46 2.17 -11.33
CA ILE A 237 -7.43 3.10 -10.82
C ILE A 237 -7.94 4.55 -10.89
N ARG A 238 -8.58 4.94 -12.00
CA ARG A 238 -9.21 6.26 -12.16
C ARG A 238 -10.38 6.47 -11.19
N ALA A 239 -11.20 5.44 -10.95
CA ALA A 239 -12.27 5.51 -9.95
C ALA A 239 -11.74 5.80 -8.54
N HIS A 240 -10.53 5.33 -8.22
CA HIS A 240 -9.82 5.66 -6.97
C HIS A 240 -9.10 7.01 -6.99
N GLY A 241 -9.22 7.80 -8.06
CA GLY A 241 -8.66 9.15 -8.16
C GLY A 241 -7.19 9.20 -8.57
N TYR A 242 -6.67 8.16 -9.22
CA TYR A 242 -5.29 8.11 -9.72
C TYR A 242 -5.22 8.08 -11.24
N ASP A 243 -4.14 8.66 -11.79
CA ASP A 243 -3.87 8.70 -13.23
C ASP A 243 -2.52 8.01 -13.52
N LEU A 244 -2.54 7.00 -14.40
CA LEU A 244 -1.35 6.22 -14.75
C LEU A 244 -0.22 7.02 -15.42
N GLY A 245 -0.52 8.21 -15.94
CA GLY A 245 0.42 9.18 -16.47
C GLY A 245 0.89 10.23 -15.46
N ARG A 246 0.27 10.36 -14.27
CA ARG A 246 0.63 11.35 -13.24
C ARG A 246 0.75 10.69 -11.86
N LEU A 247 1.90 10.10 -11.59
CA LEU A 247 2.16 9.29 -10.39
C LEU A 247 2.34 10.10 -9.08
N ASP A 248 2.53 11.41 -9.18
CA ASP A 248 2.73 12.34 -8.05
C ASP A 248 1.46 13.12 -7.67
N GLU A 249 0.34 12.72 -8.28
CA GLU A 249 -0.94 13.37 -8.12
C GLU A 249 -2.01 12.35 -7.75
N ALA A 250 -2.96 12.84 -6.96
CA ALA A 250 -4.15 12.12 -6.57
C ALA A 250 -5.28 13.13 -6.47
N ALA A 251 -6.46 12.77 -6.98
CA ALA A 251 -7.67 13.49 -6.66
C ALA A 251 -7.98 13.37 -5.14
N PRO A 252 -8.70 14.33 -4.55
CA PRO A 252 -9.28 14.15 -3.23
C PRO A 252 -10.00 12.80 -3.12
N TRP A 253 -9.83 12.12 -1.99
CA TRP A 253 -10.52 10.85 -1.79
C TRP A 253 -12.01 11.10 -1.58
N ALA A 254 -12.83 10.38 -2.33
CA ALA A 254 -14.27 10.31 -2.16
C ALA A 254 -14.69 8.85 -2.36
N PRO A 255 -15.54 8.28 -1.49
CA PRO A 255 -16.06 6.94 -1.71
C PRO A 255 -17.04 7.00 -2.89
N ALA A 256 -16.84 6.14 -3.90
CA ALA A 256 -17.76 5.93 -5.00
C ALA A 256 -18.21 4.47 -4.98
N PRO A 257 -19.50 4.15 -5.25
CA PRO A 257 -19.92 2.76 -5.45
C PRO A 257 -19.24 2.24 -6.71
N ILE A 258 -18.28 1.33 -6.54
CA ILE A 258 -17.62 0.68 -7.67
C ILE A 258 -18.46 -0.56 -8.00
N GLY A 259 -18.98 -0.64 -9.23
CA GLY A 259 -19.73 -1.82 -9.68
C GLY A 259 -18.89 -3.10 -9.53
N ALA A 260 -19.55 -4.22 -9.22
CA ALA A 260 -18.88 -5.48 -8.85
C ALA A 260 -17.74 -5.86 -9.83
N PRO A 261 -16.55 -6.24 -9.32
CA PRO A 261 -15.41 -6.53 -10.17
C PRO A 261 -15.60 -7.84 -10.94
N ALA A 262 -15.35 -7.82 -12.26
CA ALA A 262 -15.11 -9.03 -13.03
C ALA A 262 -13.67 -9.53 -12.74
N PRO A 263 -13.47 -10.77 -12.26
CA PRO A 263 -12.12 -11.30 -12.05
C PRO A 263 -11.41 -11.50 -13.39
N LEU A 264 -10.11 -11.15 -13.45
CA LEU A 264 -9.26 -11.51 -14.57
C LEU A 264 -9.05 -13.02 -14.56
N THR A 265 -9.57 -13.71 -15.57
CA THR A 265 -9.34 -15.14 -15.77
C THR A 265 -7.86 -15.40 -16.04
N ALA A 266 -7.28 -16.34 -15.30
CA ALA A 266 -5.85 -16.68 -15.32
C ALA A 266 -5.42 -17.49 -16.56
N GLU A 267 -5.77 -17.06 -17.77
CA GLU A 267 -5.30 -17.69 -19.02
C GLU A 267 -4.66 -16.67 -19.96
N ALA A 268 -3.31 -16.64 -19.95
CA ALA A 268 -2.43 -16.33 -21.08
C ALA A 268 -0.95 -16.65 -20.77
#